data_AF-A0A0N4THS4-F1
#
_entry.id   AF-A0A0N4THS4-F1
#
_cell.length_a   1.000
_cell.length_b   1.000
_cell.length_c   1.000
_cell.angle_alpha   90.00
_cell.angle_beta   90.00
_cell.angle_gamma   90.00
#
_symmetry.space_group_name_H-M   'P 1'
#
loop_
_entity.id
_entity.type
_entity.pdbx_description
1 polymer ?
#
loop_
_entity_poly.entity_id
_entity_poly.type
_entity_poly.pdbx_seq_one_letter_code
_entity_poly.pdbx_strand_id
1 'polypeptide(L)' 'MHMVGRKVGKEGSLLELSIETYALALNTDDSEFGGFNRLDKNQHYFTFPEGYAGRRNHLCVYVPCRVAIVLEKVGEKRIS' A
#
# COMPACT_ATOMS: atom_id res chain seq x y z
N MET A 1 -20.84 -11.04 12.41
CA MET A 1 -19.42 -11.09 12.82
C MET A 1 -19.09 -9.80 13.52
N HIS A 2 -18.76 -9.87 14.81
CA HIS A 2 -18.34 -8.72 15.61
C HIS A 2 -16.91 -8.36 15.21
N MET A 3 -16.69 -7.21 14.58
CA MET A 3 -15.34 -6.65 14.49
C MET A 3 -15.01 -6.02 15.83
N VAL A 4 -14.27 -6.76 16.66
CA VAL A 4 -13.70 -6.22 17.90
C VAL A 4 -12.59 -5.26 17.51
N GLY A 5 -12.90 -3.96 17.52
CA GLY A 5 -11.87 -2.92 17.51
C GLY A 5 -10.98 -3.13 18.74
N ARG A 6 -9.72 -3.56 18.52
CA ARG A 6 -8.73 -3.58 19.61
C ARG A 6 -8.48 -2.14 20.02
N LYS A 7 -9.03 -1.77 21.18
CA LYS A 7 -8.63 -0.61 21.96
C LYS A 7 -7.17 -0.84 22.38
N VAL A 8 -6.22 -0.27 21.64
CA VAL A 8 -4.81 -0.23 22.07
C VAL A 8 -4.73 0.74 23.23
N GLY A 9 -4.57 0.19 24.43
CA GLY A 9 -4.44 0.96 25.65
C GLY A 9 -3.02 1.49 25.87
N LYS A 10 -2.99 2.61 26.60
CA LYS A 10 -1.89 3.27 27.32
C LYS A 10 -1.21 4.46 26.63
N GLU A 11 -1.46 5.62 27.24
CA GLU A 11 -0.66 6.84 27.33
C GLU A 11 0.40 7.09 26.25
N GLY A 12 0.15 8.09 25.41
CA GLY A 12 1.15 9.13 25.19
C GLY A 12 2.36 8.82 24.32
N SER A 13 2.32 7.86 23.38
CA SER A 13 3.12 8.02 22.17
C SER A 13 2.25 8.72 21.14
N LEU A 14 2.59 9.96 20.77
CA LEU A 14 2.18 10.52 19.49
C LEU A 14 2.61 9.50 18.44
N LEU A 15 1.69 8.64 18.01
CA LEU A 15 1.97 7.63 17.01
C LEU A 15 2.30 8.41 15.76
N GLU A 16 3.59 8.47 15.46
CA GLU A 16 4.11 9.10 14.26
C GLU A 16 3.42 8.48 13.06
N LEU A 17 2.42 9.19 12.54
CA LEU A 17 1.70 8.77 11.34
C LEU A 17 2.67 8.97 10.18
N SER A 18 2.95 7.91 9.44
CA SER A 18 3.75 8.02 8.22
C SER A 18 2.95 7.58 7.01
N ILE A 19 3.05 8.38 5.95
CA ILE A 19 2.60 8.02 4.62
C ILE A 19 3.82 7.50 3.88
N GLU A 20 3.75 6.26 3.43
CA GLU A 20 4.76 5.63 2.60
C GLU A 20 4.35 5.74 1.14
N THR A 21 5.35 5.91 0.28
CA THR A 21 5.19 5.93 -1.17
C THR A 21 5.81 4.66 -1.74
N TYR A 22 5.09 3.99 -2.62
CA TYR A 22 5.54 2.80 -3.33
C TYR A 22 5.51 3.02 -4.86
N ALA A 23 6.37 2.32 -5.58
CA ALA A 23 6.39 2.26 -7.05
C ALA A 23 6.34 0.80 -7.54
N LEU A 24 6.03 0.58 -8.82
CA LEU A 24 6.06 -0.75 -9.42
C LEU A 24 7.50 -1.23 -9.59
N ALA A 25 7.84 -2.33 -8.93
CA ALA A 25 9.10 -3.05 -9.13
C ALA A 25 8.97 -4.17 -10.18
N LEU A 26 7.78 -4.79 -10.26
CA LEU A 26 7.45 -5.81 -11.26
C LEU A 26 5.96 -5.73 -11.60
N ASN A 27 5.63 -5.89 -12.88
CA ASN A 27 4.27 -6.01 -13.39
C ASN A 27 4.19 -7.14 -14.42
N THR A 28 3.49 -8.23 -14.12
CA THR A 28 3.32 -9.33 -15.08
C THR A 28 2.38 -8.97 -16.24
N ASP A 29 1.66 -7.85 -16.16
CA ASP A 29 0.82 -7.35 -17.25
C ASP A 29 1.61 -6.53 -18.29
N ASP A 30 2.92 -6.33 -18.11
CA ASP A 30 3.75 -5.66 -19.11
C ASP A 30 3.78 -6.44 -20.43
N SER A 31 3.85 -5.71 -21.54
CA SER A 31 3.85 -6.31 -22.88
C SER A 31 5.04 -7.24 -23.13
N GLU A 32 6.19 -7.01 -22.47
CA GLU A 32 7.36 -7.89 -22.54
C GLU A 32 7.10 -9.30 -21.97
N PHE A 33 6.11 -9.43 -21.08
CA PHE A 33 5.65 -10.71 -20.53
C PHE A 33 4.37 -11.21 -21.21
N GLY A 34 3.93 -10.57 -22.30
CA GLY A 34 2.70 -10.92 -23.03
C GLY A 34 1.41 -10.43 -22.38
N GLY A 35 1.49 -9.46 -21.46
CA GLY A 35 0.33 -8.84 -20.84
C GLY A 35 -0.31 -7.72 -21.67
N PHE A 36 -1.35 -7.09 -21.12
CA PHE A 36 -2.14 -6.06 -21.81
C PHE A 36 -1.67 -4.61 -21.56
N ASN A 37 -0.59 -4.44 -20.78
CA ASN A 37 0.01 -3.15 -20.43
C ASN A 37 -1.01 -2.15 -19.86
N ARG A 38 -1.87 -2.60 -18.92
CA ARG A 38 -2.97 -1.80 -18.37
C ARG A 38 -2.57 -0.88 -17.21
N LEU A 39 -1.40 -1.10 -16.63
CA LEU A 39 -0.90 -0.29 -15.51
C LEU A 39 0.02 0.81 -16.03
N ASP A 40 -0.07 1.99 -15.42
CA ASP A 40 0.92 3.05 -15.64
C ASP A 40 2.18 2.76 -14.83
N LYS A 41 3.31 2.57 -15.53
CA LYS A 41 4.62 2.29 -14.93
C LYS A 41 5.15 3.42 -14.06
N ASN A 42 4.67 4.66 -14.26
CA ASN A 42 5.11 5.84 -13.50
C ASN A 42 4.19 6.16 -12.31
N GLN A 43 3.18 5.32 -12.02
CA GLN A 43 2.27 5.55 -10.91
C GLN A 43 2.97 5.37 -9.56
N HIS A 44 2.73 6.31 -8.65
CA HIS A 44 3.08 6.19 -7.24
C HIS A 44 1.87 5.78 -6.40
N TYR A 45 2.06 4.84 -5.48
CA TYR A 45 1.02 4.35 -4.57
C TYR A 45 1.29 4.89 -3.17
N PHE A 46 0.31 5.56 -2.58
CA PHE A 46 0.43 6.14 -1.25
C PHE A 46 -0.33 5.31 -0.23
N THR A 47 0.26 5.12 0.95
CA THR A 47 -0.45 4.46 2.06
C THR A 47 -1.35 5.43 2.82
N PHE A 48 -2.49 4.93 3.25
CA PHE A 48 -3.28 5.53 4.32
C PHE A 48 -2.70 5.10 5.68
N PRO A 49 -2.43 6.04 6.60
CA PRO A 49 -1.90 5.74 7.93
C PRO A 49 -3.02 5.29 8.88
N GLU A 50 -3.81 4.31 8.43
CA GLU A 50 -4.91 3.74 9.18
C GLU A 50 -4.86 2.21 9.11
N GLY A 51 -5.19 1.59 10.25
CA GLY A 51 -4.98 0.16 10.42
C GLY A 51 -5.92 -0.70 9.58
N TYR A 52 -5.37 -1.66 8.84
CA TYR A 52 -6.15 -2.62 8.04
C TYR A 52 -5.47 -4.00 8.05
N ALA A 53 -6.27 -5.05 8.23
CA ALA A 53 -5.80 -6.44 8.27
C ALA A 53 -4.58 -6.66 9.20
N GLY A 54 -4.56 -6.01 10.37
CA GLY A 54 -3.49 -6.15 11.37
C GLY A 54 -2.20 -5.37 11.08
N ARG A 55 -2.16 -4.54 10.03
CA ARG A 55 -1.04 -3.64 9.71
C ARG A 55 -1.39 -2.20 10.09
N ARG A 56 -0.37 -1.37 10.33
CA ARG A 56 -0.53 0.05 10.70
C ARG A 56 -1.03 0.91 9.53
N ASN A 57 -0.58 0.57 8.34
CA ASN A 57 -0.87 1.27 7.10
C ASN A 57 -1.45 0.31 6.08
N HIS A 58 -2.16 0.86 5.09
CA HIS A 58 -2.61 0.12 3.92
C HIS A 58 -2.64 1.03 2.69
N LEU A 59 -2.79 0.45 1.50
CA LEU A 59 -2.91 1.19 0.25
C LEU A 59 -3.97 0.55 -0.63
N CYS A 60 -4.44 1.31 -1.62
CA CYS A 60 -5.39 0.84 -2.62
C CYS A 60 -4.68 0.70 -3.96
N VAL A 61 -4.92 -0.43 -4.65
CA VAL A 61 -4.32 -0.74 -5.95
C VAL A 61 -5.40 -1.20 -6.92
N TYR A 62 -5.22 -0.83 -8.19
CA TYR A 62 -5.89 -1.49 -9.30
C TYR A 62 -5.06 -2.70 -9.73
N VAL A 63 -5.61 -3.91 -9.58
CA VAL A 63 -4.98 -5.16 -10.04
C VAL A 63 -5.96 -5.87 -10.97
N PRO A 64 -5.66 -5.95 -12.28
CA PRO A 64 -6.52 -6.66 -13.22
C PRO A 64 -6.60 -8.16 -12.94
N CYS A 65 -7.59 -8.83 -13.55
CA CYS A 65 -7.71 -10.28 -13.48
C CYS A 65 -6.44 -10.97 -14.02
N ARG A 66 -5.93 -11.95 -13.25
CA ARG A 66 -4.73 -12.76 -13.55
C ARG A 66 -3.43 -11.94 -13.71
N VAL A 67 -3.31 -10.81 -13.01
CA VAL A 67 -2.08 -10.01 -12.94
C VAL A 67 -1.46 -10.10 -11.56
N ALA A 68 -0.14 -10.22 -11.50
CA ALA A 68 0.64 -10.03 -10.28
C ALA A 68 1.48 -8.76 -10.40
N ILE A 69 1.55 -8.00 -9.30
CA ILE A 69 2.42 -6.83 -9.17
C ILE A 69 3.29 -6.95 -7.93
N VAL A 70 4.49 -6.38 -7.99
CA VAL A 70 5.36 -6.18 -6.84
C VAL A 70 5.57 -4.68 -6.68
N LEU A 71 5.38 -4.20 -5.46
CA LEU A 71 5.57 -2.80 -5.10
C LEU A 71 6.81 -2.66 -4.21
N GLU A 72 7.68 -1.73 -4.56
CA GLU A 72 8.83 -1.35 -3.72
C GLU A 72 8.57 -0.02 -3.02
N LYS A 73 9.03 0.12 -1.78
CA LYS A 73 8.93 1.38 -1.03
C LYS A 73 10.00 2.34 -1.56
N VAL A 74 9.58 3.51 -2.02
CA VAL A 74 10.45 4.55 -2.60
C VAL A 74 10.49 5.83 -1.78
N GLY A 75 9.64 5.96 -0.75
CA GLY A 75 9.65 7.14 0.12
C GLY A 75 8.81 6.98 1.38
N GLU A 76 9.01 7.92 2.30
CA GLU A 76 8.25 8.03 3.55
C GLU A 76 8.16 9.49 3.98
N LYS A 77 6.95 9.92 4.36
CA LYS A 77 6.68 11.24 4.91
C LYS A 77 6.01 11.08 6.27
N ARG A 78 6.69 11.58 7.31
CA ARG A 78 6.14 11.71 8.66
C ARG A 78 5.15 12.88 8.71
N ILE A 79 4.03 12.67 9.38
CA ILE A 79 3.04 13.70 9.68
C ILE A 79 3.24 14.06 11.16
N SER A 80 3.71 15.29 11.38
CA SER A 80 3.88 15.91 12.69
C SER A 80 2.58 16.50 13.21
#